data_AF-A0A7W1Q424-F1
#
_entry.id   AF-A0A7W1Q424-F1
#
_cell.length_a   1.000
_cell.length_b   1.000
_cell.length_c   1.000
_cell.angle_alpha   90.00
_cell.angle_beta   90.00
_cell.angle_gamma   90.00
#
_symmetry.space_group_name_H-M   'P 1'
#
loop_
_entity.id
_entity.type
_entity.pdbx_description
1 polymer ?
#
loop_
_entity_poly.entity_id
_entity_poly.type
_entity_poly.pdbx_seq_one_letter_code
_entity_poly.pdbx_strand_id
1 'polypeptide(L)'
;MMTTNSSTAPGVNTRFSLARFARTCGFVDDSKHVDAVTEYMARLRRLPPYSRKLLAHLAELAYKPHADGRKFGAAYLPEASETCGLGVDEMYRILQELEQVGFIRMEGEYPFQDVLITDELVASWPIMRDLSAFCSSQQIPMRDIVVDLRTDLFA
;
A
#
# COMPACT_ATOMS: atom_id res chain seq x y z
N MET A 1 8.49 41.61 20.83
CA MET A 1 7.78 41.19 19.61
C MET A 1 7.83 39.67 19.56
N MET A 2 6.72 39.03 19.94
CA MET A 2 6.56 37.57 19.86
C MET A 2 5.93 37.25 18.52
N THR A 3 6.67 36.61 17.62
CA THR A 3 6.10 35.99 16.42
C THR A 3 5.69 34.57 16.77
N THR A 4 4.38 34.39 16.96
CA THR A 4 3.73 33.08 16.97
C THR A 4 3.75 32.54 15.54
N ASN A 5 4.63 31.58 15.24
CA ASN A 5 4.51 30.82 13.99
C ASN A 5 3.38 29.81 14.16
N SER A 6 2.32 30.07 13.40
CA SER A 6 1.11 29.28 13.27
C SER A 6 1.44 27.84 12.90
N SER A 7 1.18 26.95 13.85
CA SER A 7 1.09 25.51 13.63
C SER A 7 -0.08 25.24 12.67
N THR A 8 0.22 25.04 11.39
CA THR A 8 -0.75 24.58 10.39
C THR A 8 -1.31 23.24 10.84
N ALA A 9 -2.63 23.17 11.04
CA ALA A 9 -3.29 21.95 11.51
C ALA A 9 -2.95 20.76 10.59
N PRO A 10 -2.50 19.62 11.13
CA PRO A 10 -2.00 18.49 10.33
C PRO A 10 -3.05 17.87 9.39
N GLY A 11 -4.33 18.22 9.49
CA GLY A 11 -5.40 17.65 8.68
C GLY A 11 -5.60 18.26 7.28
N VAL A 12 -5.26 19.54 7.07
CA VAL A 12 -5.58 20.23 5.80
C VAL A 12 -4.63 19.84 4.68
N ASN A 13 -3.32 19.72 4.98
CA ASN A 13 -2.32 19.30 4.00
C ASN A 13 -2.52 17.85 3.56
N THR A 14 -2.86 16.94 4.48
CA THR A 14 -3.06 15.53 4.14
C THR A 14 -4.21 15.35 3.15
N ARG A 15 -5.38 15.95 3.38
CA ARG A 15 -6.53 15.79 2.47
C ARG A 15 -6.22 16.35 1.07
N PHE A 16 -5.47 17.45 0.99
CA PHE A 16 -5.03 18.01 -0.28
C PHE A 16 -4.10 17.07 -1.04
N SER A 17 -3.09 16.51 -0.37
CA SER A 17 -2.16 15.54 -0.95
C SER A 17 -2.88 14.28 -1.43
N LEU A 18 -3.83 13.74 -0.66
CA LEU A 18 -4.63 12.58 -1.08
C LEU A 18 -5.53 12.89 -2.29
N ALA A 19 -6.13 14.09 -2.33
CA ALA A 19 -6.91 14.54 -3.48
C ALA A 19 -6.05 14.75 -4.73
N ARG A 20 -4.77 15.09 -4.57
CA ARG A 20 -3.82 15.15 -5.69
C ARG A 20 -3.50 13.76 -6.21
N PHE A 21 -3.21 12.80 -5.34
CA PHE A 21 -3.01 11.40 -5.74
C PHE A 21 -4.21 10.85 -6.52
N ALA A 22 -5.44 11.01 -6.00
CA ALA A 22 -6.65 10.56 -6.71
C ALA A 22 -6.79 11.20 -8.10
N ARG A 23 -6.50 12.49 -8.23
CA ARG A 23 -6.49 13.17 -9.54
C ARG A 23 -5.40 12.66 -10.47
N THR A 24 -4.20 12.36 -9.97
CA THR A 24 -3.12 11.76 -10.76
C THR A 24 -3.51 10.39 -11.30
N CYS A 25 -4.31 9.63 -10.54
CA CYS A 25 -4.89 8.36 -10.99
C CYS A 25 -6.10 8.53 -11.92
N GLY A 26 -6.48 9.75 -12.29
CA GLY A 26 -7.54 10.05 -13.25
C GLY A 26 -8.92 10.34 -12.64
N PHE A 27 -9.05 10.39 -11.32
CA PHE A 27 -10.32 10.69 -10.64
C PHE A 27 -10.44 12.20 -10.38
N VAL A 28 -11.11 12.91 -11.29
CA VAL A 28 -11.37 14.35 -11.17
C VAL A 28 -12.65 14.58 -10.37
N ASP A 29 -12.58 15.38 -9.29
CA ASP A 29 -13.69 15.82 -8.43
C ASP A 29 -14.51 14.72 -7.71
N ASP A 30 -13.98 13.50 -7.60
CA ASP A 30 -14.70 12.44 -6.90
C ASP A 30 -14.32 12.35 -5.41
N SER A 31 -15.12 13.02 -4.58
CA SER A 31 -15.07 12.94 -3.12
C SER A 31 -14.95 11.49 -2.59
N LYS A 32 -15.57 10.51 -3.28
CA LYS A 32 -15.52 9.10 -2.87
C LYS A 32 -14.12 8.50 -2.99
N HIS A 33 -13.35 8.89 -4.00
CA HIS A 33 -11.97 8.39 -4.19
C HIS A 33 -11.02 9.03 -3.17
N VAL A 34 -11.23 10.30 -2.83
CA VAL A 34 -10.46 10.95 -1.75
C VAL A 34 -10.77 10.30 -0.40
N ASP A 35 -12.04 10.03 -0.11
CA ASP A 35 -12.44 9.32 1.10
C ASP A 35 -11.91 7.88 1.07
N ALA A 36 -11.84 7.24 -0.11
CA ALA A 36 -11.24 5.92 -0.29
C ALA A 36 -9.76 5.87 0.08
N VAL A 37 -8.96 6.79 -0.43
CA VAL A 37 -7.53 6.89 -0.08
C VAL A 37 -7.38 7.27 1.38
N THR A 38 -8.25 8.11 1.92
CA THR A 38 -8.24 8.49 3.33
C THR A 38 -8.46 7.28 4.24
N GLU A 39 -9.48 6.46 3.95
CA GLU A 39 -9.77 5.24 4.69
C GLU A 39 -8.65 4.21 4.51
N TYR A 40 -8.11 4.07 3.30
CA TYR A 40 -6.97 3.20 3.03
C TYR A 40 -5.74 3.57 3.89
N MET A 41 -5.38 4.86 3.93
CA MET A 41 -4.28 5.33 4.79
C MET A 41 -4.60 5.18 6.28
N ALA A 42 -5.86 5.30 6.69
CA ALA A 42 -6.28 5.05 8.07
C ALA A 42 -6.12 3.57 8.44
N ARG A 43 -6.45 2.63 7.54
CA ARG A 43 -6.21 1.20 7.72
C ARG A 43 -4.72 0.88 7.80
N LEU A 44 -3.89 1.46 6.92
CA LEU A 44 -2.43 1.31 6.98
C LEU A 44 -1.87 1.78 8.33
N ARG A 45 -2.35 2.91 8.87
CA ARG A 45 -1.92 3.43 10.19
C ARG A 45 -2.17 2.48 11.35
N ARG A 46 -3.17 1.60 11.24
CA ARG A 46 -3.50 0.61 12.28
C ARG A 46 -2.60 -0.61 12.23
N LEU A 47 -1.89 -0.83 11.13
CA LEU A 47 -0.97 -1.95 10.99
C LEU A 47 0.35 -1.68 11.70
N PRO A 48 0.91 -2.70 12.37
CA PRO A 48 2.28 -2.65 12.86
C PRO A 48 3.29 -2.30 11.74
N PRO A 49 4.42 -1.65 12.05
CA PRO A 49 5.43 -1.32 11.04
C PRO A 49 5.94 -2.53 10.25
N TYR A 50 6.06 -3.70 10.89
CA TYR A 50 6.53 -4.93 10.22
C TYR A 50 5.51 -5.43 9.18
N SER A 51 4.20 -5.37 9.47
CA SER A 51 3.15 -5.78 8.54
C SER A 51 3.09 -4.84 7.34
N ARG A 52 3.27 -3.53 7.55
CA ARG A 52 3.41 -2.56 6.46
C ARG A 52 4.63 -2.81 5.58
N LYS A 53 5.77 -3.20 6.17
CA LYS A 53 6.98 -3.56 5.41
C LYS A 53 6.74 -4.77 4.52
N LEU A 54 6.14 -5.83 5.07
CA LEU A 54 5.81 -7.01 4.28
C LEU A 54 4.80 -6.67 3.17
N LEU A 55 3.76 -5.88 3.48
CA LEU A 55 2.79 -5.44 2.49
C LEU A 55 3.42 -4.65 1.34
N ALA A 56 4.31 -3.69 1.65
CA ALA A 56 5.03 -2.93 0.62
C ALA A 56 5.89 -3.85 -0.27
N HIS A 57 6.61 -4.79 0.36
CA HIS A 57 7.42 -5.78 -0.36
C HIS A 57 6.59 -6.69 -1.27
N LEU A 58 5.47 -7.21 -0.77
CA LEU A 58 4.54 -8.02 -1.55
C LEU A 58 3.95 -7.21 -2.73
N ALA A 59 3.59 -5.96 -2.52
CA ALA A 59 3.08 -5.10 -3.60
C ALA A 59 4.14 -4.82 -4.68
N GLU A 60 5.40 -4.58 -4.27
CA GLU A 60 6.51 -4.43 -5.21
C GLU A 60 6.73 -5.69 -6.04
N LEU A 61 6.69 -6.88 -5.43
CA LEU A 61 6.76 -8.15 -6.14
C LEU A 61 5.55 -8.37 -7.07
N ALA A 62 4.34 -8.08 -6.58
CA ALA A 62 3.09 -8.35 -7.28
C ALA A 62 2.86 -7.50 -8.53
N TYR A 63 3.43 -6.28 -8.56
CA TYR A 63 3.26 -5.32 -9.65
C TYR A 63 4.54 -5.08 -10.47
N LYS A 64 5.63 -5.78 -10.15
CA LYS A 64 6.83 -5.80 -10.99
C LYS A 64 6.49 -6.39 -12.37
N PRO A 65 7.06 -5.86 -13.47
CA PRO A 65 6.99 -6.54 -14.76
C PRO A 65 7.64 -7.92 -14.67
N HIS A 66 6.85 -8.98 -14.71
CA HIS A 66 7.32 -10.36 -14.75
C HIS A 66 7.44 -10.83 -16.20
N ALA A 67 8.53 -11.52 -16.54
CA ALA A 67 8.70 -12.13 -17.85
C ALA A 67 7.81 -13.38 -18.04
N ASP A 68 7.35 -13.99 -16.95
CA ASP A 68 6.90 -15.39 -16.93
C ASP A 68 5.38 -15.60 -16.82
N GLY A 69 4.57 -14.61 -17.23
CA GLY A 69 3.10 -14.79 -17.33
C GLY A 69 2.38 -14.96 -15.98
N ARG A 70 3.00 -14.55 -14.87
CA ARG A 70 2.37 -14.59 -13.53
C ARG A 70 1.16 -13.66 -13.43
N LYS A 71 0.23 -14.00 -12.54
CA LYS A 71 -0.98 -13.21 -12.27
C LYS A 71 -0.58 -11.83 -11.75
N PHE A 72 -0.95 -10.78 -12.48
CA PHE A 72 -0.70 -9.40 -12.07
C PHE A 72 -1.46 -9.10 -10.77
N GLY A 73 -0.77 -8.50 -9.79
CA GLY A 73 -1.32 -8.31 -8.44
C GLY A 73 -1.21 -9.51 -7.51
N ALA A 74 -0.45 -10.55 -7.91
CA ALA A 74 -0.10 -11.68 -7.06
C ALA A 74 1.42 -11.71 -6.80
N ALA A 75 1.82 -11.81 -5.54
CA ALA A 75 3.20 -12.09 -5.15
C ALA A 75 3.36 -13.58 -4.83
N TYR A 76 4.37 -14.22 -5.40
CA TYR A 76 4.65 -15.63 -5.16
C TYR A 76 5.34 -15.80 -3.81
N LEU A 77 4.73 -16.58 -2.91
CA LEU A 77 5.16 -16.63 -1.51
C LEU A 77 6.59 -17.19 -1.32
N PRO A 78 7.05 -18.23 -2.04
CA PRO A 78 8.43 -18.65 -1.97
C PRO A 78 9.43 -17.53 -2.29
N GLU A 79 9.20 -16.76 -3.36
CA GLU A 79 10.06 -15.62 -3.71
C GLU A 79 10.02 -14.53 -2.64
N ALA A 80 8.84 -14.24 -2.11
CA ALA A 80 8.69 -13.29 -1.00
C ALA A 80 9.48 -13.76 0.23
N SER A 81 9.47 -15.06 0.54
CA SER A 81 10.19 -15.66 1.67
C SER A 81 11.72 -15.58 1.51
N GLU A 82 12.23 -15.78 0.28
CA GLU A 82 13.66 -15.69 -0.03
C GLU A 82 14.20 -14.26 0.12
N THR A 83 13.35 -13.27 -0.12
CA THR A 83 13.75 -11.86 -0.19
C THR A 83 13.45 -11.06 1.07
N CYS A 84 12.50 -11.48 1.91
CA CYS A 84 12.16 -10.77 3.14
C CYS A 84 13.02 -11.14 4.35
N GLY A 85 13.74 -12.27 4.30
CA GLY A 85 14.62 -12.74 5.38
C GLY A 85 13.89 -13.11 6.68
N LEU A 86 12.56 -13.30 6.62
CA LEU A 86 11.73 -13.71 7.75
C LEU A 86 11.73 -15.23 7.89
N GLY A 87 11.60 -15.72 9.13
CA GLY A 87 11.28 -17.13 9.36
C GLY A 87 9.87 -17.47 8.87
N VAL A 88 9.63 -18.72 8.48
CA VAL A 88 8.35 -19.18 7.92
C VAL A 88 7.18 -18.83 8.85
N ASP A 89 7.28 -19.19 10.14
CA ASP A 89 6.22 -18.94 11.13
C ASP A 89 5.95 -17.44 11.32
N GLU A 90 7.01 -16.62 11.31
CA GLU A 90 6.89 -15.17 11.43
C GLU A 90 6.20 -14.58 10.21
N MET A 91 6.57 -15.01 9.00
CA MET A 91 5.95 -14.57 7.77
C MET A 91 4.45 -14.92 7.76
N TYR A 92 4.07 -16.16 8.08
CA TYR A 92 2.66 -16.56 8.12
C TYR A 92 1.84 -15.79 9.16
N ARG A 93 2.42 -15.50 10.33
CA ARG A 93 1.76 -14.65 11.33
C ARG A 93 1.44 -13.27 10.77
N ILE A 94 2.38 -12.65 10.05
CA ILE A 94 2.19 -11.33 9.45
C ILE A 94 1.18 -11.39 8.29
N LEU A 95 1.23 -12.43 7.46
CA LEU A 95 0.26 -12.65 6.39
C LEU A 95 -1.16 -12.78 6.94
N GLN A 96 -1.35 -13.52 8.03
CA GLN A 96 -2.64 -13.63 8.70
C GLN A 96 -3.14 -12.27 9.21
N GLU A 97 -2.28 -11.43 9.79
CA GLU A 97 -2.64 -10.06 10.19
C GLU A 97 -3.10 -9.23 8.98
N LEU A 98 -2.36 -9.29 7.86
CA LEU A 98 -2.69 -8.56 6.65
C LEU A 98 -3.99 -9.03 6.01
N GLU A 99 -4.25 -10.34 6.00
CA GLU A 99 -5.46 -10.95 5.49
C GLU A 99 -6.69 -10.59 6.35
N GLN A 100 -6.55 -10.61 7.69
CA GLN A 100 -7.62 -10.21 8.61
C GLN A 100 -8.04 -8.74 8.42
N VAL A 101 -7.09 -7.86 8.09
CA VAL A 101 -7.37 -6.45 7.81
C VAL A 101 -7.81 -6.24 6.35
N GLY A 102 -7.79 -7.29 5.51
CA GLY A 102 -8.27 -7.28 4.13
C GLY A 102 -7.35 -6.51 3.18
N PHE A 103 -6.04 -6.59 3.37
CA PHE A 103 -5.04 -6.07 2.42
C PHE A 103 -4.54 -7.14 1.45
N ILE A 104 -4.66 -8.40 1.84
CA ILE A 104 -4.27 -9.53 1.01
C ILE A 104 -5.29 -10.66 1.11
N ARG A 105 -5.15 -11.62 0.21
CA ARG A 105 -5.77 -12.94 0.28
C ARG A 105 -4.75 -13.99 -0.16
N MET A 106 -4.67 -15.10 0.56
CA MET A 106 -3.82 -16.22 0.13
C MET A 106 -4.59 -17.17 -0.80
N GLU A 107 -3.94 -17.61 -1.88
CA GLU A 107 -4.44 -18.64 -2.80
C GLU A 107 -3.40 -19.77 -2.98
N GLY A 108 -3.87 -20.97 -3.28
CA GLY A 108 -3.02 -22.15 -3.48
C GLY A 108 -2.68 -22.91 -2.18
N GLU A 109 -1.87 -23.95 -2.35
CA GLU A 109 -1.46 -24.86 -1.27
C GLU A 109 0.01 -24.66 -0.89
N TYR A 110 0.33 -24.89 0.38
CA TYR A 110 1.72 -24.86 0.86
C TYR A 110 2.58 -25.90 0.11
N PRO A 111 3.82 -25.56 -0.30
CA PRO A 111 4.53 -24.28 -0.10
C PRO A 111 4.39 -23.27 -1.25
N PHE A 112 3.60 -23.58 -2.28
CA PHE A 112 3.54 -22.81 -3.54
C PHE A 112 2.33 -21.87 -3.59
N GLN A 113 2.19 -21.04 -2.55
CA GLN A 113 1.06 -20.14 -2.41
C GLN A 113 1.30 -18.81 -3.13
N ASP A 114 0.22 -18.23 -3.63
CA ASP A 114 0.17 -16.87 -4.12
C ASP A 114 -0.47 -15.96 -3.06
N VAL A 115 0.12 -14.76 -2.89
CA VAL A 115 -0.45 -13.70 -2.07
C VAL A 115 -1.04 -12.65 -3.00
N LEU A 116 -2.36 -12.64 -3.11
CA LEU A 116 -3.07 -11.61 -3.86
C LEU A 116 -3.16 -10.34 -3.04
N ILE A 117 -2.76 -9.21 -3.63
CA ILE A 117 -3.04 -7.90 -3.04
C ILE A 117 -4.51 -7.57 -3.26
N THR A 118 -5.25 -7.34 -2.17
CA THR A 118 -6.66 -7.02 -2.21
C THR A 118 -6.89 -5.57 -1.78
N ASP A 119 -7.64 -4.85 -2.61
CA ASP A 119 -8.10 -3.48 -2.32
C ASP A 119 -9.63 -3.45 -2.13
N GLU A 120 -10.24 -4.59 -1.76
CA GLU A 120 -11.69 -4.85 -1.78
C GLU A 120 -12.54 -3.87 -0.94
N LEU A 121 -11.91 -3.05 -0.10
CA LEU A 121 -12.61 -2.33 0.96
C LEU A 121 -12.99 -0.90 0.62
N VAL A 122 -12.55 -0.29 -0.50
CA VAL A 122 -13.03 1.06 -0.83
C VAL A 122 -13.21 1.32 -2.33
N ALA A 123 -14.48 1.55 -2.71
CA ALA A 123 -14.94 1.96 -4.05
C ALA A 123 -14.52 1.05 -5.22
N SER A 124 -14.12 -0.20 -4.96
CA SER A 124 -13.57 -1.12 -5.98
C SER A 124 -12.34 -0.56 -6.72
N TRP A 125 -11.65 0.40 -6.11
CA TRP A 125 -10.46 1.02 -6.67
C TRP A 125 -9.21 0.24 -6.25
N PRO A 126 -8.41 -0.33 -7.18
CA PRO A 126 -7.13 -0.98 -6.87
C PRO A 126 -6.05 0.05 -6.48
N ILE A 127 -6.19 0.63 -5.29
CA ILE A 127 -5.30 1.68 -4.76
C ILE A 127 -3.85 1.24 -4.76
N MET A 128 -3.52 0.00 -4.36
CA MET A 128 -2.11 -0.41 -4.27
C MET A 128 -1.45 -0.52 -5.65
N ARG A 129 -2.19 -0.96 -6.66
CA ARG A 129 -1.72 -0.98 -8.05
C ARG A 129 -1.38 0.44 -8.52
N ASP A 130 -2.32 1.35 -8.34
CA ASP A 130 -2.15 2.72 -8.83
C ASP A 130 -1.11 3.49 -8.01
N LEU A 131 -0.96 3.16 -6.72
CA LEU A 131 0.13 3.61 -5.88
C LEU A 131 1.49 3.10 -6.39
N SER A 132 1.58 1.83 -6.79
CA SER A 132 2.79 1.25 -7.38
C SER A 132 3.19 1.95 -8.68
N ALA A 133 2.21 2.20 -9.56
CA ALA A 133 2.43 2.95 -10.78
C ALA A 133 2.87 4.40 -10.50
N PHE A 134 2.22 5.07 -9.54
CA PHE A 134 2.59 6.41 -9.10
C PHE A 134 4.03 6.46 -8.59
N CYS A 135 4.38 5.62 -7.62
CA CYS A 135 5.71 5.51 -7.04
C CYS A 135 6.78 5.29 -8.12
N SER A 136 6.52 4.36 -9.05
CA SER A 136 7.42 4.08 -10.17
C SER A 136 7.60 5.30 -11.09
N SER A 137 6.52 6.00 -11.43
CA SER A 137 6.56 7.19 -12.29
C SER A 137 7.27 8.39 -11.65
N GLN A 138 7.19 8.52 -10.33
CA GLN A 138 7.77 9.62 -9.56
C GLN A 138 9.13 9.27 -8.96
N GLN A 139 9.64 8.04 -9.19
CA GLN A 139 10.87 7.52 -8.57
C GLN A 139 10.84 7.59 -7.03
N ILE A 140 9.66 7.40 -6.44
CA ILE A 140 9.46 7.37 -4.99
C ILE A 140 9.49 5.91 -4.53
N PRO A 141 10.32 5.54 -3.54
CA PRO A 141 10.27 4.21 -2.94
C PRO A 141 8.89 3.95 -2.31
N MET A 142 8.25 2.82 -2.63
CA MET A 142 6.90 2.52 -2.12
C MET A 142 6.86 2.48 -0.58
N ARG A 143 7.96 2.04 0.04
CA ARG A 143 8.14 2.05 1.50
C ARG A 143 7.92 3.42 2.12
N ASP A 144 8.29 4.51 1.45
CA ASP A 144 8.17 5.86 2.02
C ASP A 144 6.68 6.21 2.24
N ILE A 145 5.79 5.67 1.41
CA ILE A 145 4.35 5.91 1.50
C ILE A 145 3.66 4.83 2.34
N VAL A 146 3.96 3.55 2.11
CA VAL A 146 3.25 2.45 2.78
C VAL A 146 3.77 2.21 4.20
N VAL A 147 5.08 2.28 4.40
CA VAL A 147 5.72 2.02 5.70
C VAL A 147 5.85 3.30 6.51
N ASP A 148 6.33 4.38 5.90
CA ASP A 148 6.57 5.64 6.64
C ASP A 148 5.36 6.59 6.59
N LEU A 149 4.30 6.24 5.84
CA LEU A 149 3.04 6.98 5.76
C LEU A 149 3.21 8.43 5.31
N ARG A 150 4.23 8.70 4.48
CA ARG A 150 4.54 10.04 3.96
C ARG A 150 3.57 10.47 2.87
N THR A 151 2.33 10.76 3.27
CA THR A 151 1.30 11.28 2.36
C THR A 151 1.65 12.65 1.76
N ASP A 152 2.61 13.37 2.34
CA ASP A 152 3.17 14.60 1.78
C ASP A 152 3.84 14.39 0.41
N LEU A 153 4.28 13.16 0.10
CA LEU A 153 4.91 12.81 -1.18
C LEU A 153 3.93 12.72 -2.36
N PHE A 154 2.62 12.84 -2.11
CA PHE A 154 1.62 12.97 -3.18
C PHE A 154 1.48 14.42 -3.71
N ALA A 155 2.18 15.38 -3.10
CA ALA A 155 2.04 16.81 -3.34
C ALA A 155 2.58 17.31 -4.67
#